data_AF-G3J9V6-F1
#
_entry.id   AF-G3J9V6-F1
#
_cell.length_a   1.000
_cell.length_b   1.000
_cell.length_c   1.000
_cell.angle_alpha   90.00
_cell.angle_beta   90.00
_cell.angle_gamma   90.00
#
_symmetry.space_group_name_H-M   'P 1'
#
loop_
_entity.id
_entity.type
_entity.pdbx_description
1 polymer ?
#
loop_
_entity_poly.entity_id
_entity_poly.type
_entity_poly.pdbx_seq_one_letter_code
_entity_poly.pdbx_strand_id
1 'polypeptide(L)'
;MGGNTSKVTAQDKAILDLKIQRDKLQQYQRRITTLTDKETDVARQMLARGDKARALLALRRKKYQQGLLSRTDAQLAQLEQLTASVEFAQIQKDVVFGLQQGTRVLQEIQKEMGGLDHVEKLMGDTAEAVAYQNEVSEMLGGRISRHDEDEVEDELAAMEIQVRGPAPVEQQRLPEVPSAKLPEPERRVSDEVPVRETRQAMLAE
;
A
#
# COMPACT_ATOMS: atom_id res chain seq x y z
N MET A 1 39.50 -21.93 -11.41
CA MET A 1 39.96 -21.04 -10.31
C MET A 1 39.61 -19.61 -10.68
N GLY A 2 38.43 -19.14 -10.27
CA GLY A 2 37.94 -17.80 -10.56
C GLY A 2 38.30 -16.85 -9.43
N GLY A 3 39.41 -16.13 -9.58
CA GLY A 3 39.77 -15.04 -8.68
C GLY A 3 38.83 -13.86 -8.93
N ASN A 4 37.67 -13.84 -8.26
CA ASN A 4 36.92 -12.60 -8.07
C ASN A 4 37.73 -11.72 -7.12
N THR A 5 38.74 -11.04 -7.66
CA THR A 5 39.27 -9.85 -7.00
C THR A 5 38.11 -8.88 -6.94
N SER A 6 37.62 -8.61 -5.73
CA SER A 6 36.59 -7.61 -5.45
C SER A 6 37.08 -6.28 -6.03
N LYS A 7 36.70 -5.97 -7.27
CA LYS A 7 37.12 -4.76 -7.96
C LYS A 7 36.38 -3.62 -7.28
N VAL A 8 37.04 -2.99 -6.32
CA VAL A 8 36.57 -1.76 -5.66
C VAL A 8 36.19 -0.78 -6.75
N THR A 9 34.89 -0.51 -6.88
CA THR A 9 34.36 0.36 -7.92
C THR A 9 34.68 1.82 -7.58
N ALA A 10 34.59 2.71 -8.57
CA ALA A 10 34.69 4.15 -8.33
C ALA A 10 33.60 4.63 -7.34
N GLN A 11 32.45 3.95 -7.32
CA GLN A 11 31.35 4.21 -6.39
C GLN A 11 31.75 3.84 -4.95
N ASP A 12 32.37 2.67 -4.75
CA ASP A 12 32.82 2.23 -3.43
C ASP A 12 33.88 3.17 -2.84
N LYS A 13 34.78 3.70 -3.69
CA LYS A 13 35.75 4.73 -3.27
C LYS A 13 35.07 6.02 -2.84
N ALA A 14 34.07 6.50 -3.59
CA ALA A 14 33.34 7.70 -3.25
C ALA A 14 32.54 7.54 -1.93
N ILE A 15 31.91 6.38 -1.71
CA ILE A 15 31.20 6.07 -0.45
C ILE A 15 32.20 6.01 0.71
N LEU A 16 33.36 5.39 0.50
CA LEU A 16 34.42 5.34 1.51
C LEU A 16 34.89 6.76 1.86
N ASP A 17 35.14 7.62 0.88
CA ASP A 17 35.57 8.99 1.10
C ASP A 17 34.54 9.80 1.91
N LEU A 18 33.24 9.64 1.61
CA LEU A 18 32.15 10.25 2.38
C LEU A 18 32.13 9.74 3.83
N LYS A 19 32.30 8.43 4.05
CA LYS A 19 32.37 7.82 5.39
C LYS A 19 33.59 8.32 6.17
N ILE A 20 34.75 8.43 5.53
CA ILE A 20 35.96 9.00 6.13
C ILE A 20 35.74 10.48 6.52
N GLN A 21 35.10 11.27 5.67
CA GLN A 21 34.79 12.67 5.97
C GLN A 21 33.85 12.80 7.17
N ARG A 22 32.80 11.97 7.24
CA ARG A 22 31.92 11.89 8.40
C ARG A 22 32.69 11.58 9.69
N ASP A 23 33.55 10.56 9.66
CA ASP A 23 34.31 10.15 10.85
C ASP A 23 35.29 11.25 11.29
N LYS A 24 35.91 11.97 10.35
CA LYS A 24 36.75 13.16 10.64
C LYS A 24 35.94 14.28 11.29
N LEU A 25 34.72 14.55 10.82
CA LEU A 25 33.85 15.55 11.44
C LEU A 25 33.39 15.14 12.83
N GLN A 26 33.10 13.85 13.07
CA GLN A 26 32.82 13.34 14.42
C GLN A 26 34.00 13.52 15.37
N GLN A 27 35.23 13.24 14.91
CA GLN A 27 36.43 13.49 15.71
C GLN A 27 36.61 14.99 16.02
N TYR A 28 36.34 15.86 15.05
CA TYR A 28 36.38 17.31 15.22
C TYR A 28 35.33 17.79 16.23
N GLN A 29 34.10 17.28 16.14
CA GLN A 29 33.01 17.58 17.08
C GLN A 29 33.39 17.21 18.52
N ARG A 30 33.95 16.01 18.75
CA ARG A 30 34.43 15.58 20.08
C ARG A 30 35.53 16.50 20.62
N ARG A 31 36.45 16.90 19.75
CA ARG A 31 37.53 17.83 20.10
C ARG A 31 37.00 19.21 20.50
N ILE A 32 36.06 19.77 19.73
CA ILE A 32 35.42 21.07 20.07
C ILE A 32 34.63 20.96 21.37
N THR A 33 33.89 19.88 21.58
CA THR A 33 33.11 19.67 22.80
C THR A 33 34.02 19.72 24.03
N THR A 34 35.14 18.99 23.98
CA THR A 34 36.14 18.99 25.06
C THR A 34 36.76 20.38 25.27
N LEU A 35 36.96 21.15 24.21
CA LEU A 35 37.48 22.52 24.28
C LEU A 35 36.45 23.47 24.93
N THR A 36 35.17 23.33 24.57
CA THR A 36 34.05 24.10 25.11
C THR A 36 33.84 23.84 26.61
N ASP A 37 34.02 22.59 27.05
CA ASP A 37 33.98 22.23 28.47
C ASP A 37 35.11 22.90 29.24
N LYS A 38 36.34 22.84 28.72
CA LYS A 38 37.50 23.54 29.29
C LYS A 38 37.30 25.05 29.38
N GLU A 39 36.75 25.68 28.35
CA GLU A 39 36.45 27.12 28.38
C GLU A 39 35.37 27.47 29.39
N THR A 40 34.41 26.57 29.62
CA THR A 40 33.41 26.71 30.67
C THR A 40 34.06 26.67 32.06
N ASP A 41 34.99 25.75 32.30
CA ASP A 41 35.72 25.67 33.56
C ASP A 41 36.63 26.88 33.79
N VAL A 42 37.35 27.33 32.75
CA VAL A 42 38.16 28.55 32.81
C VAL A 42 37.28 29.76 33.13
N ALA A 43 36.11 29.88 32.50
CA ALA A 43 35.17 30.95 32.82
C ALA A 43 34.71 30.91 34.29
N ARG A 44 34.39 29.72 34.83
CA ARG A 44 34.04 29.56 36.25
C ARG A 44 35.18 29.98 37.18
N GLN A 45 36.41 29.56 36.89
CA GLN A 45 37.59 29.91 37.68
C GLN A 45 37.88 31.42 37.67
N MET A 46 37.76 32.08 36.52
CA MET A 46 37.98 33.53 36.40
C MET A 46 36.90 34.33 37.13
N LEU A 47 35.65 33.86 37.12
CA LEU A 47 34.57 34.46 37.92
C LEU A 47 34.81 34.33 39.42
N ALA A 48 35.30 33.16 39.88
CA ALA A 48 35.65 32.96 41.29
C ALA A 48 36.78 33.88 41.77
N ARG A 49 37.70 34.28 40.87
CA ARG A 49 38.79 35.23 41.13
C ARG A 49 38.36 36.71 41.01
N GLY A 50 37.13 37.00 40.61
CA GLY A 50 36.62 38.36 40.40
C GLY A 50 37.00 39.01 39.05
N ASP A 51 37.73 38.30 38.19
CA ASP A 51 38.23 38.81 36.89
C ASP A 51 37.15 38.76 35.79
N LYS A 52 36.20 39.69 35.86
CA LYS A 52 35.06 39.76 34.92
C LYS A 52 35.46 39.90 33.44
N ALA A 53 36.51 40.68 33.14
CA ALA A 53 36.94 40.90 31.77
C ALA A 53 37.47 39.63 31.08
N ARG A 54 38.23 38.80 31.81
CA ARG A 54 38.74 37.51 31.31
C ARG A 54 37.64 36.47 31.20
N ALA A 55 36.71 36.45 32.15
CA ALA A 55 35.53 35.59 32.09
C ALA A 55 34.67 35.90 30.84
N LEU A 56 34.43 37.17 30.53
CA LEU A 56 33.71 37.57 29.32
C LEU A 56 34.40 37.12 28.03
N LEU A 57 35.73 37.19 27.97
CA LEU A 57 36.49 36.69 26.82
C LEU A 57 36.34 35.18 26.64
N ALA A 58 36.42 34.41 27.73
CA ALA A 58 36.21 32.96 27.69
C ALA A 58 34.79 32.60 27.23
N LEU A 59 33.77 33.32 27.70
CA LEU A 59 32.38 33.11 27.27
C LEU A 59 32.15 33.46 25.79
N ARG A 60 32.83 34.49 25.27
CA ARG A 60 32.79 34.82 23.82
C ARG A 60 33.39 33.72 22.96
N ARG A 61 34.53 33.15 23.39
CA ARG A 61 35.16 32.01 22.70
C ARG A 61 34.27 30.77 22.74
N LYS A 62 33.65 30.50 23.88
CA LYS A 62 32.67 29.42 24.05
C LYS A 62 31.52 29.57 23.06
N LYS A 63 30.92 30.77 22.97
CA LYS A 63 29.81 31.02 22.04
C LYS A 63 30.21 30.81 20.58
N TYR A 64 31.42 31.21 20.21
CA TYR A 64 31.95 30.97 18.87
C TYR A 64 32.11 29.47 18.57
N GLN A 65 32.65 28.69 19.53
CA GLN A 65 32.79 27.25 19.41
C GLN A 65 31.45 26.52 19.33
N GLN A 66 30.46 26.95 20.10
CA GLN A 66 29.09 26.43 20.00
C GLN A 66 28.49 26.68 18.62
N GLY A 67 28.73 27.85 18.03
CA GLY A 67 28.34 28.15 16.65
C GLY A 67 29.04 27.25 15.63
N LEU A 68 30.33 26.96 15.81
CA LEU A 68 31.05 26.00 14.98
C LEU A 68 30.50 24.58 15.13
N LEU A 69 30.22 24.15 16.36
CA LEU A 69 29.66 22.83 16.66
C LEU A 69 28.30 22.66 15.96
N SER A 70 27.40 23.65 16.07
CA SER A 70 26.11 23.64 15.37
C SER A 70 26.25 23.54 13.85
N ARG A 71 27.23 24.22 13.25
CA ARG A 71 27.51 24.10 11.81
C ARG A 71 28.04 22.71 11.46
N THR A 72 28.93 22.15 12.28
CA THR A 72 29.45 20.79 12.11
C THR A 72 28.34 19.74 12.22
N ASP A 73 27.40 19.90 13.15
CA ASP A 73 26.24 18.99 13.29
C ASP A 73 25.36 19.03 12.05
N ALA A 74 25.08 20.21 11.51
CA ALA A 74 24.32 20.36 10.27
C ALA A 74 25.04 19.71 9.07
N GLN A 75 26.37 19.89 8.96
CA GLN A 75 27.16 19.24 7.91
C GLN A 75 27.20 17.72 8.06
N LEU A 76 27.25 17.22 9.28
CA LEU A 76 27.24 15.79 9.57
C LEU A 76 25.90 15.15 9.18
N ALA A 77 24.78 15.80 9.55
CA ALA A 77 23.45 15.36 9.12
C ALA A 77 23.31 15.36 7.58
N GLN A 78 23.85 16.37 6.91
CA GLN A 78 23.86 16.43 5.45
C GLN A 78 24.68 15.28 4.83
N LEU A 79 25.83 14.92 5.40
CA LEU A 79 26.64 13.80 4.94
C LEU A 79 25.96 12.45 5.16
N GLU A 80 25.26 12.27 6.28
CA GLU A 80 24.48 11.07 6.56
C GLU A 80 23.33 10.91 5.55
N GLN A 81 22.60 11.99 5.28
CA GLN A 81 21.54 11.99 4.27
C GLN A 81 22.11 11.69 2.86
N LEU A 82 23.25 12.28 2.50
CA LEU A 82 23.89 12.02 1.22
C LEU A 82 24.34 10.57 1.09
N THR A 83 24.95 10.02 2.15
CA THR A 83 25.39 8.62 2.17
C THR A 83 24.21 7.67 1.99
N ALA A 84 23.11 7.88 2.74
CA ALA A 84 21.90 7.08 2.61
C ALA A 84 21.27 7.19 1.21
N SER A 85 21.27 8.40 0.62
CA SER A 85 20.78 8.62 -0.74
C SER A 85 21.61 7.87 -1.79
N VAL A 86 22.93 7.84 -1.63
CA VAL A 86 23.84 7.10 -2.52
C VAL A 86 23.63 5.59 -2.39
N GLU A 87 23.53 5.08 -1.16
CA GLU A 87 23.26 3.66 -0.91
C GLU A 87 21.90 3.24 -1.51
N PHE A 88 20.88 4.09 -1.39
CA PHE A 88 19.58 3.86 -2.02
C PHE A 88 19.67 3.89 -3.55
N ALA A 89 20.42 4.82 -4.14
CA ALA A 89 20.63 4.89 -5.58
C ALA A 89 21.37 3.64 -6.12
N GLN A 90 22.27 3.03 -5.34
CA GLN A 90 22.88 1.74 -5.70
C GLN A 90 21.83 0.63 -5.77
N ILE A 91 20.95 0.53 -4.78
CA ILE A 91 19.85 -0.45 -4.79
C ILE A 91 18.92 -0.20 -6.00
N GLN A 92 18.57 1.05 -6.27
CA GLN A 92 17.72 1.41 -7.41
C GLN A 92 18.35 0.97 -8.75
N LYS A 93 19.67 1.14 -8.91
CA LYS A 93 20.39 0.67 -10.10
C LYS A 93 20.22 -0.84 -10.28
N ASP A 94 20.36 -1.61 -9.21
CA ASP A 94 20.24 -3.08 -9.26
C ASP A 94 18.81 -3.52 -9.56
N VAL A 95 17.81 -2.84 -9.00
CA VAL A 95 16.39 -3.06 -9.32
C VAL A 95 16.11 -2.80 -10.80
N VAL A 96 16.60 -1.68 -11.35
CA VAL A 96 16.43 -1.35 -12.77
C VAL A 96 17.12 -2.39 -13.65
N PHE A 97 18.30 -2.86 -13.28
CA PHE A 97 19.00 -3.91 -14.01
C PHE A 97 18.23 -5.24 -13.98
N GLY A 98 17.65 -5.60 -12.83
CA GLY A 98 16.77 -6.77 -12.70
C GLY A 98 15.51 -6.66 -13.57
N LEU A 99 14.86 -5.49 -13.60
CA LEU A 99 13.72 -5.23 -14.48
C LEU A 99 14.09 -5.32 -15.97
N GLN A 100 15.25 -4.80 -16.36
CA GLN A 100 15.75 -4.93 -17.73
C GLN A 100 15.99 -6.40 -18.11
N GLN A 101 16.60 -7.18 -17.22
CA GLN A 101 16.80 -8.62 -17.45
C GLN A 101 15.47 -9.36 -17.55
N GLY A 102 14.54 -9.13 -16.62
CA GLY A 102 13.19 -9.70 -16.67
C GLY A 102 12.46 -9.36 -17.96
N THR A 103 12.59 -8.11 -18.43
CA THR A 103 12.00 -7.66 -19.70
C THR A 103 12.61 -8.39 -20.90
N ARG A 104 13.94 -8.59 -20.91
CA ARG A 104 14.61 -9.37 -21.97
C ARG A 104 14.14 -10.83 -21.99
N VAL A 105 14.05 -11.47 -20.83
CA VAL A 105 13.56 -12.86 -20.73
C VAL A 105 12.10 -12.95 -21.19
N LEU A 106 11.24 -12.01 -20.80
CA LEU A 106 9.87 -11.96 -21.30
C LEU A 106 9.81 -11.76 -22.83
N GLN A 107 10.68 -10.93 -23.40
CA GLN A 107 10.77 -10.76 -24.85
C GLN A 107 11.26 -12.02 -25.55
N GLU A 108 12.19 -12.77 -24.96
CA GLU A 108 12.66 -14.05 -25.48
C GLU A 108 11.54 -15.10 -25.45
N ILE A 109 10.84 -15.24 -24.32
CA ILE A 109 9.65 -16.11 -24.20
C ILE A 109 8.59 -15.72 -25.22
N GLN A 110 8.30 -14.43 -25.38
CA GLN A 110 7.32 -13.97 -26.36
C GLN A 110 7.73 -14.31 -27.80
N LYS A 111 9.03 -14.26 -28.12
CA LYS A 111 9.54 -14.67 -29.43
C LYS A 111 9.46 -16.19 -29.64
N GLU A 112 9.78 -16.98 -28.61
CA GLU A 112 9.69 -18.46 -28.65
C GLU A 112 8.23 -18.95 -28.75
N MET A 113 7.30 -18.25 -28.08
CA MET A 113 5.86 -18.45 -28.21
C MET A 113 5.28 -17.98 -29.56
N GLY A 114 6.15 -17.59 -30.50
CA GLY A 114 5.78 -17.23 -31.87
C GLY A 114 5.31 -15.78 -32.07
N GLY A 115 5.50 -14.91 -31.07
CA GLY A 115 5.26 -13.48 -31.20
C GLY A 115 3.79 -13.11 -31.39
N LEU A 116 3.55 -11.93 -31.95
CA LEU A 116 2.20 -11.48 -32.31
C LEU A 116 1.62 -12.34 -33.43
N ASP A 117 2.47 -12.74 -34.38
CA ASP A 117 2.09 -13.48 -35.58
C ASP A 117 1.51 -14.86 -35.24
N HIS A 118 2.08 -15.59 -34.26
CA HIS A 118 1.53 -16.89 -33.84
C HIS A 118 0.21 -16.74 -33.08
N VAL A 119 0.06 -15.68 -32.27
CA VAL A 119 -1.22 -15.40 -31.60
C VAL A 119 -2.29 -15.02 -32.62
N GLU A 120 -1.95 -14.22 -33.64
CA GLU A 120 -2.85 -13.84 -34.73
C GLU A 120 -3.24 -15.06 -35.59
N LYS A 121 -2.27 -15.93 -35.89
CA LYS A 121 -2.54 -17.20 -36.59
C LYS A 121 -3.41 -18.13 -35.77
N LEU A 122 -3.13 -18.30 -34.48
CA LEU A 122 -3.94 -19.12 -33.59
C LEU A 122 -5.37 -18.60 -33.50
N MET A 123 -5.58 -17.28 -33.38
CA MET A 123 -6.92 -16.69 -33.39
C MET A 123 -7.63 -16.89 -34.74
N GLY A 124 -6.90 -16.77 -35.86
CA GLY A 124 -7.42 -17.08 -37.20
C GLY A 124 -7.85 -18.54 -37.33
N ASP A 125 -6.96 -19.48 -36.99
CA ASP A 125 -7.22 -20.92 -37.01
C ASP A 125 -8.39 -21.30 -36.08
N THR A 126 -8.53 -20.62 -34.93
CA THR A 126 -9.66 -20.86 -34.01
C THR A 126 -10.98 -20.34 -34.59
N ALA A 127 -10.96 -19.16 -35.21
CA ALA A 127 -12.14 -18.61 -35.87
C ALA A 127 -12.57 -19.47 -37.07
N GLU A 128 -11.60 -19.95 -37.83
CA GLU A 128 -11.83 -20.83 -38.99
C GLU A 128 -12.34 -22.22 -38.53
N ALA A 129 -11.78 -22.77 -37.45
CA ALA A 129 -12.29 -24.01 -36.85
C ALA A 129 -13.73 -23.86 -36.31
N VAL A 130 -14.06 -22.72 -35.69
CA VAL A 130 -15.44 -22.43 -35.25
C VAL A 130 -16.38 -22.28 -36.45
N ALA A 131 -15.96 -21.58 -37.50
CA ALA A 131 -16.75 -21.45 -38.72
C ALA A 131 -16.99 -22.81 -39.40
N TYR A 132 -15.94 -23.64 -39.49
CA TYR A 132 -16.05 -25.01 -40.00
C TYR A 132 -16.96 -25.86 -39.11
N GLN A 133 -16.87 -25.76 -37.79
CA GLN A 133 -17.74 -26.50 -36.87
C GLN A 133 -19.21 -26.06 -37.01
N ASN A 134 -19.46 -24.77 -37.24
CA ASN A 134 -20.79 -24.24 -37.54
C ASN A 134 -21.30 -24.74 -38.90
N GLU A 135 -20.47 -24.74 -39.95
CA GLU A 135 -20.81 -25.26 -41.27
C GLU A 135 -21.08 -26.77 -41.23
N VAL A 136 -20.26 -27.53 -40.50
CA VAL A 136 -20.47 -28.96 -40.24
C VAL A 136 -21.75 -29.18 -39.45
N SER A 137 -22.04 -28.36 -38.43
CA SER A 137 -23.30 -28.43 -37.68
C SER A 137 -24.50 -28.10 -38.59
N GLU A 138 -24.37 -27.14 -39.51
CA GLU A 138 -25.41 -26.79 -40.47
C GLU A 138 -25.63 -27.92 -41.49
N MET A 139 -24.55 -28.55 -41.98
CA MET A 139 -24.61 -29.68 -42.92
C MET A 139 -25.08 -30.99 -42.28
N LEU A 140 -24.69 -31.27 -41.02
CA LEU A 140 -25.18 -32.44 -40.26
C LEU A 140 -26.63 -32.28 -39.80
N GLY A 141 -27.29 -31.16 -40.11
CA GLY A 141 -28.70 -30.95 -39.79
C GLY A 141 -28.93 -30.47 -38.36
N GLY A 142 -27.99 -29.74 -37.78
CA GLY A 142 -28.15 -28.97 -36.54
C GLY A 142 -29.03 -27.72 -36.71
N ARG A 143 -29.97 -27.73 -37.66
CA ARG A 143 -31.19 -26.94 -37.51
C ARG A 143 -32.17 -27.89 -36.84
N ILE A 144 -32.28 -27.76 -35.53
CA ILE A 144 -33.52 -28.11 -34.84
C ILE A 144 -34.62 -27.51 -35.75
N SER A 145 -35.52 -28.36 -36.27
CA SER A 145 -36.62 -27.85 -37.11
C SER A 145 -37.34 -26.79 -36.28
N ARG A 146 -37.92 -25.74 -36.88
CA ARG A 146 -38.72 -24.79 -36.09
C ARG A 146 -39.75 -25.50 -35.20
N HIS A 147 -40.27 -26.62 -35.71
CA HIS A 147 -41.14 -27.53 -34.97
C HIS A 147 -40.47 -28.18 -33.74
N ASP A 148 -39.21 -28.60 -33.86
CA ASP A 148 -38.46 -29.18 -32.76
C ASP A 148 -38.01 -28.08 -31.77
N GLU A 149 -37.82 -26.83 -32.21
CA GLU A 149 -37.59 -25.67 -31.33
C GLU A 149 -38.85 -25.34 -30.54
N ASP A 150 -40.01 -25.34 -31.20
CA ASP A 150 -41.32 -25.13 -30.58
C ASP A 150 -41.62 -26.24 -29.53
N GLU A 151 -41.33 -27.52 -29.83
CA GLU A 151 -41.50 -28.62 -28.87
C GLU A 151 -40.55 -28.51 -27.65
N VAL A 152 -39.30 -28.10 -27.87
CA VAL A 152 -38.34 -27.89 -26.78
C VAL A 152 -38.70 -26.67 -25.93
N GLU A 153 -39.21 -25.59 -26.54
CA GLU A 153 -39.75 -24.43 -25.82
C GLU A 153 -40.97 -24.79 -24.98
N ASP A 154 -41.87 -25.64 -25.49
CA ASP A 154 -43.02 -26.15 -24.74
C ASP A 154 -42.62 -27.05 -23.57
N GLU A 155 -41.66 -27.97 -23.76
CA GLU A 155 -41.12 -28.78 -22.67
C GLU A 155 -40.41 -27.94 -21.60
N LEU A 156 -39.67 -26.91 -22.03
CA LEU A 156 -39.03 -25.96 -21.13
C LEU A 156 -40.06 -25.16 -20.32
N ALA A 157 -41.12 -24.66 -20.97
CA ALA A 157 -42.21 -23.96 -20.31
C ALA A 157 -42.95 -24.88 -19.31
N ALA A 158 -43.16 -26.15 -19.66
CA ALA A 158 -43.73 -27.14 -18.76
C ALA A 158 -42.83 -27.42 -17.55
N MET A 159 -41.51 -27.51 -17.74
CA MET A 159 -40.55 -27.62 -16.64
C MET A 159 -40.48 -26.37 -15.78
N GLU A 160 -40.55 -25.17 -16.37
CA GLU A 160 -40.60 -23.91 -15.62
C GLU A 160 -41.86 -23.80 -14.77
N ILE A 161 -43.02 -24.24 -15.28
CA ILE A 161 -44.27 -24.30 -14.51
C ILE A 161 -44.16 -25.33 -13.36
N GLN A 162 -43.50 -26.47 -13.58
CA GLN A 162 -43.27 -27.46 -12.53
C GLN A 162 -42.28 -26.99 -11.45
N VAL A 163 -41.23 -26.24 -11.83
CA VAL A 163 -40.20 -25.76 -10.91
C VAL A 163 -40.62 -24.47 -10.19
N ARG A 164 -41.33 -23.57 -10.88
CA ARG A 164 -41.65 -22.21 -10.42
C ARG A 164 -43.12 -22.00 -10.06
N GLY A 165 -44.00 -22.94 -10.41
CA GLY A 165 -45.47 -22.78 -10.35
C GLY A 165 -45.99 -21.84 -11.45
N PRO A 166 -47.30 -21.89 -11.79
CA PRO A 166 -47.85 -21.04 -12.85
C PRO A 166 -47.63 -19.56 -12.50
N ALA A 167 -46.89 -18.84 -13.36
CA ALA A 167 -46.68 -17.41 -13.21
C ALA A 167 -48.01 -16.66 -13.33
N PRO A 168 -48.22 -15.60 -12.53
CA PRO A 168 -49.55 -15.05 -12.29
C PRO A 168 -50.06 -14.34 -13.53
N VAL A 169 -51.28 -14.68 -13.93
CA VAL A 169 -52.09 -13.91 -14.87
C VAL A 169 -52.20 -12.49 -14.34
N GLU A 170 -51.54 -11.55 -15.02
CA GLU A 170 -51.71 -10.13 -14.73
C GLU A 170 -53.14 -9.70 -15.10
N GLN A 171 -53.75 -8.95 -14.17
CA GLN A 171 -54.94 -8.10 -14.29
C GLN A 171 -56.31 -8.81 -14.13
N GLN A 172 -56.97 -8.60 -12.99
CA GLN A 172 -58.01 -7.55 -12.85
C GLN A 172 -58.60 -7.52 -11.43
N ARG A 173 -58.94 -6.29 -11.01
CA ARG A 173 -59.38 -5.83 -9.70
C ARG A 173 -60.78 -6.35 -9.33
N LEU A 174 -61.05 -6.58 -8.04
CA LEU A 174 -61.92 -5.73 -7.16
C LEU A 174 -62.24 -6.45 -5.82
N PRO A 175 -62.57 -5.70 -4.74
CA PRO A 175 -62.45 -6.12 -3.34
C PRO A 175 -63.75 -6.64 -2.73
N GLU A 176 -63.66 -7.51 -1.73
CA GLU A 176 -64.80 -7.92 -0.88
C GLU A 176 -64.69 -7.31 0.52
N VAL A 177 -65.74 -6.56 0.89
CA VAL A 177 -65.89 -5.96 2.21
C VAL A 177 -67.04 -6.67 2.93
N PRO A 178 -66.80 -7.30 4.10
CA PRO A 178 -67.90 -7.67 4.98
C PRO A 178 -68.25 -6.53 5.95
N SER A 179 -69.51 -6.10 5.90
CA SER A 179 -70.11 -5.16 6.85
C SER A 179 -70.62 -5.90 8.10
N ALA A 180 -70.15 -5.52 9.30
CA ALA A 180 -70.94 -5.67 10.54
C ALA A 180 -70.32 -4.87 11.71
N LYS A 181 -71.02 -3.77 12.04
CA LYS A 181 -71.09 -2.92 13.25
C LYS A 181 -69.97 -2.96 14.32
N LEU A 182 -69.31 -1.80 14.44
CA LEU A 182 -68.55 -1.32 15.61
C LEU A 182 -69.48 -1.07 16.83
N PRO A 183 -68.97 -1.28 18.05
CA PRO A 183 -69.06 -0.24 19.08
C PRO A 183 -67.68 0.23 19.55
N GLU A 184 -67.68 1.50 19.92
CA GLU A 184 -66.57 2.46 19.98
C GLU A 184 -66.12 2.74 21.45
N PRO A 185 -65.18 3.66 21.73
CA PRO A 185 -63.93 3.34 22.44
C PRO A 185 -63.74 4.13 23.75
N GLU A 186 -62.80 3.72 24.60
CA GLU A 186 -62.11 4.66 25.51
C GLU A 186 -60.63 4.26 25.62
N ARG A 187 -59.71 4.95 24.94
CA ARG A 187 -59.11 6.26 25.24
C ARG A 187 -57.86 6.16 26.11
N ARG A 188 -56.81 6.75 25.54
CA ARG A 188 -55.71 7.50 26.15
C ARG A 188 -54.44 6.75 26.54
N VAL A 189 -53.46 6.94 25.65
CA VAL A 189 -52.09 7.42 25.89
C VAL A 189 -51.79 7.73 27.36
N SER A 190 -50.69 7.18 27.88
CA SER A 190 -49.64 7.93 28.61
C SER A 190 -48.46 7.00 28.90
N ASP A 191 -47.28 7.48 28.52
CA ASP A 191 -45.97 7.04 29.02
C ASP A 191 -45.91 7.06 30.54
N GLU A 192 -45.20 6.10 31.15
CA GLU A 192 -44.24 6.34 32.25
C GLU A 192 -43.52 5.03 32.67
N VAL A 193 -42.19 5.08 32.62
CA VAL A 193 -41.19 4.14 33.18
C VAL A 193 -40.81 4.74 34.54
N PRO A 194 -40.58 4.02 35.69
CA PRO A 194 -39.54 2.97 35.78
C PRO A 194 -39.71 1.88 36.88
N VAL A 195 -39.00 0.75 36.72
CA VAL A 195 -38.70 -0.17 37.84
C VAL A 195 -37.19 -0.17 38.09
N ARG A 196 -36.78 0.46 39.20
CA ARG A 196 -35.44 0.31 39.80
C ARG A 196 -35.53 -0.80 40.85
N GLU A 197 -34.87 -1.92 40.63
CA GLU A 197 -34.48 -2.82 41.72
C GLU A 197 -33.00 -2.63 42.05
N THR A 198 -32.77 -2.49 43.35
CA THR A 198 -31.55 -2.06 44.00
C THR A 198 -30.53 -3.17 44.16
N ARG A 199 -29.37 -2.94 43.54
CA ARG A 199 -28.00 -3.16 44.03
C ARG A 199 -27.84 -4.01 45.30
N GLN A 200 -27.27 -5.20 45.12
CA GLN A 200 -26.45 -5.89 46.13
C GLN A 200 -25.29 -4.99 46.56
N ALA A 201 -25.12 -4.80 47.87
CA ALA A 201 -23.89 -4.31 48.47
C ALA A 201 -23.64 -5.04 49.79
N MET A 202 -22.40 -5.45 49.94
CA MET A 202 -21.83 -6.27 51.00
C MET A 202 -22.02 -5.68 52.40
N LEU A 203 -22.37 -6.53 53.36
CA LEU A 203 -22.14 -6.29 54.78
C LEU A 203 -20.87 -7.07 55.18
N ALA A 204 -19.81 -6.31 55.41
CA ALA A 204 -18.71 -6.69 56.26
C ALA A 204 -18.90 -5.93 57.57
N GLU A 205 -19.05 -6.65 58.67
CA GLU A 205 -18.69 -6.23 60.02
C GLU A 205 -18.27 -7.47 60.82
#